data_AF-A0A6A5QUC7-F1
#
_entry.id   AF-A0A6A5QUC7-F1
#
_cell.length_a   1.000
_cell.length_b   1.000
_cell.length_c   1.000
_cell.angle_alpha   90.00
_cell.angle_beta   90.00
_cell.angle_gamma   90.00
#
_symmetry.space_group_name_H-M   'P 1'
#
loop_
_entity.id
_entity.type
_entity.pdbx_description
1 polymer ?
#
loop_
_entity_poly.entity_id
_entity_poly.type
_entity_poly.pdbx_seq_one_letter_code
_entity_poly.pdbx_strand_id
1 'polypeptide(L)'
;RSTLAEKPELDVILAATKQEYKGQQYLPLTTHTIHSLSPYWKGEKPIADTTIFQRIMIGQEVNGIHADHVIAALERIGGHCHHLLIFSSVQTSDLGGVFNREAGNVEPGNDWVSILKCFPHLKHLVFVCQAVDPVELSRGTLGALHAAVASRQVPQPFEGFKYEGPVALL
;
A
#
# COMPACT_ATOMS: atom_id res chain seq x y z
N ARG A 1 -38.43 -16.14 5.22
CA ARG A 1 -38.18 -14.68 5.32
C ARG A 1 -36.83 -14.51 6.01
N SER A 2 -35.72 -14.47 5.27
CA SER A 2 -34.41 -14.08 5.83
C SER A 2 -34.35 -12.56 5.79
N THR A 3 -34.24 -11.94 6.96
CA THR A 3 -34.07 -10.50 7.11
C THR A 3 -32.73 -10.08 6.53
N LEU A 4 -32.74 -9.04 5.70
CA LEU A 4 -31.59 -8.31 5.11
C LEU A 4 -30.62 -7.71 6.16
N ALA A 5 -30.64 -8.16 7.41
CA ALA A 5 -30.14 -7.44 8.58
C ALA A 5 -28.74 -7.86 9.08
N GLU A 6 -28.03 -8.80 8.45
CA GLU A 6 -26.81 -9.36 9.09
C GLU A 6 -25.59 -9.44 8.16
N LYS A 7 -25.47 -8.55 7.17
CA LYS A 7 -24.17 -8.38 6.50
C LYS A 7 -23.59 -7.04 6.93
N PRO A 8 -22.53 -7.01 7.75
CA PRO A 8 -21.88 -5.75 8.10
C PRO A 8 -21.50 -4.99 6.83
N GLU A 9 -21.65 -3.67 6.90
CA GLU A 9 -21.23 -2.74 5.85
C GLU A 9 -19.72 -2.87 5.64
N LEU A 10 -19.27 -2.65 4.40
CA LEU A 10 -17.88 -2.94 4.03
C LEU A 10 -16.90 -2.00 4.74
N ASP A 11 -17.28 -0.74 4.94
CA ASP A 11 -16.53 0.22 5.75
C ASP A 11 -16.35 -0.23 7.20
N VAL A 12 -17.36 -0.83 7.83
CA VAL A 12 -17.25 -1.39 9.19
C VAL A 12 -16.23 -2.54 9.23
N ILE A 13 -16.26 -3.43 8.23
CA ILE A 13 -15.31 -4.55 8.12
C ILE A 13 -13.89 -4.01 7.95
N LEU A 14 -13.69 -3.06 7.04
CA LEU A 14 -12.37 -2.47 6.76
C LEU A 14 -11.86 -1.61 7.92
N ALA A 15 -12.75 -0.91 8.64
CA ALA A 15 -12.37 -0.15 9.82
C ALA A 15 -11.86 -1.07 10.94
N ALA A 16 -12.48 -2.24 11.11
CA ALA A 16 -12.08 -3.22 12.12
C ALA A 16 -10.71 -3.88 11.83
N THR A 17 -10.22 -3.84 10.59
CA THR A 17 -8.90 -4.39 10.22
C THR A 17 -7.78 -3.36 10.30
N LYS A 18 -8.08 -2.11 10.65
CA LYS A 18 -7.07 -1.06 10.81
C LYS A 18 -6.07 -1.43 11.91
N GLN A 19 -4.81 -1.06 11.66
CA GLN A 19 -3.71 -1.26 12.59
C GLN A 19 -3.20 0.09 13.08
N GLU A 20 -2.89 0.15 14.37
CA GLU A 20 -2.31 1.34 14.96
C GLU A 20 -0.80 1.41 14.68
N TYR A 21 -0.35 2.57 14.22
CA TYR A 21 1.05 2.92 14.13
C TYR A 21 1.25 4.36 14.63
N LYS A 22 1.99 4.52 15.73
CA LYS A 22 2.27 5.81 16.40
C LYS A 22 1.01 6.64 16.68
N GLY A 23 -0.02 6.01 17.24
CA GLY A 23 -1.29 6.69 17.58
C GLY A 23 -2.18 7.01 16.38
N GLN A 24 -1.87 6.50 15.19
CA GLN A 24 -2.66 6.70 13.98
C GLN A 24 -3.11 5.36 13.42
N GLN A 25 -4.35 5.31 12.91
CA GLN A 25 -4.94 4.09 12.37
C GLN A 25 -4.71 4.00 10.86
N TYR A 26 -4.09 2.91 10.41
CA TYR A 26 -3.81 2.64 9.01
C TYR A 26 -4.58 1.40 8.53
N LEU A 27 -5.11 1.43 7.32
CA LEU A 27 -5.67 0.25 6.66
C LEU A 27 -4.52 -0.58 6.05
N PRO A 28 -4.23 -1.79 6.57
CA PRO A 28 -3.19 -2.63 6.00
C PRO A 28 -3.67 -3.29 4.70
N LEU A 29 -2.84 -3.26 3.66
CA LEU A 29 -3.05 -4.05 2.44
C LEU A 29 -2.61 -5.49 2.68
N THR A 30 -3.52 -6.25 3.26
CA THR A 30 -3.39 -7.70 3.46
C THR A 30 -4.17 -8.44 2.38
N THR A 31 -3.95 -9.75 2.27
CA THR A 31 -4.75 -10.62 1.40
C THR A 31 -6.23 -10.50 1.74
N HIS A 32 -6.53 -10.45 3.04
CA HIS A 32 -7.88 -10.29 3.55
C HIS A 32 -8.49 -8.94 3.16
N THR A 33 -7.77 -7.83 3.34
CA THR A 33 -8.25 -6.49 2.98
C THR A 33 -8.53 -6.37 1.49
N ILE A 34 -7.61 -6.87 0.64
CA ILE A 34 -7.77 -6.83 -0.82
C ILE A 34 -8.97 -7.69 -1.26
N HIS A 35 -9.13 -8.88 -0.69
CA HIS A 35 -10.30 -9.71 -0.98
C HIS A 35 -11.61 -9.03 -0.54
N SER A 36 -11.60 -8.40 0.64
CA SER A 36 -12.74 -7.65 1.17
C SER A 36 -13.10 -6.43 0.33
N LEU A 37 -12.13 -5.81 -0.37
CA LEU A 37 -12.38 -4.72 -1.32
C LEU A 37 -13.01 -5.18 -2.65
N SER A 38 -13.03 -6.48 -2.92
CA SER A 38 -13.54 -6.98 -4.21
C SER A 38 -14.99 -6.63 -4.55
N PRO A 39 -15.94 -6.60 -3.60
CA PRO A 39 -17.30 -6.16 -3.88
C PRO A 39 -17.41 -4.66 -4.13
N TYR A 40 -16.48 -3.85 -3.58
CA TYR A 40 -16.48 -2.40 -3.75
C TYR A 40 -16.20 -2.01 -5.20
N TRP A 41 -15.13 -2.53 -5.79
CA TRP A 41 -14.78 -2.19 -7.17
C TRP A 41 -15.67 -2.88 -8.22
N LYS A 42 -16.39 -3.95 -7.85
CA LYS A 42 -17.46 -4.54 -8.68
C LYS A 42 -18.78 -3.75 -8.62
N GLY A 43 -18.88 -2.75 -7.75
CA GLY A 43 -20.11 -1.96 -7.54
C GLY A 43 -21.20 -2.71 -6.76
N GLU A 44 -20.87 -3.83 -6.13
CA GLU A 44 -21.81 -4.69 -5.39
C GLU A 44 -22.06 -4.17 -3.97
N LYS A 45 -21.05 -3.53 -3.35
CA LYS A 45 -21.16 -2.88 -2.04
C LYS A 45 -20.48 -1.51 -2.05
N PRO A 46 -21.23 -0.40 -2.06
CA PRO A 46 -20.62 0.92 -1.95
C PRO A 46 -19.97 1.09 -0.57
N ILE A 47 -18.98 2.00 -0.51
CA ILE A 47 -18.37 2.45 0.74
C ILE A 47 -18.87 3.88 0.97
N ALA A 48 -19.57 4.08 2.08
CA ALA A 48 -20.13 5.39 2.42
C ALA A 48 -19.02 6.33 2.92
N ASP A 49 -18.13 5.82 3.77
CA ASP A 49 -17.02 6.58 4.32
C ASP A 49 -15.69 6.24 3.62
N THR A 50 -15.28 7.08 2.67
CA THR A 50 -13.97 6.95 1.99
C THR A 50 -12.78 7.40 2.84
N THR A 51 -13.02 8.03 4.00
CA THR A 51 -11.94 8.47 4.90
C THR A 51 -11.17 7.28 5.48
N ILE A 52 -11.76 6.07 5.44
CA ILE A 52 -11.09 4.83 5.82
C ILE A 52 -9.80 4.58 5.03
N PHE A 53 -9.68 5.15 3.83
CA PHE A 53 -8.55 5.02 2.93
C PHE A 53 -7.50 6.14 3.05
N GLN A 54 -7.70 7.12 3.93
CA GLN A 54 -6.75 8.23 4.09
C GLN A 54 -5.35 7.80 4.53
N ARG A 55 -5.24 6.66 5.21
CA ARG A 55 -4.00 6.12 5.75
C ARG A 55 -3.88 4.65 5.34
N ILE A 56 -2.95 4.35 4.45
CA ILE A 56 -2.73 3.00 3.93
C ILE A 56 -1.37 2.47 4.39
N MET A 57 -1.33 1.22 4.82
CA MET A 57 -0.10 0.51 5.20
C MET A 57 0.17 -0.61 4.21
N ILE A 58 1.37 -0.62 3.62
CA ILE A 58 1.90 -1.71 2.79
C ILE A 58 2.97 -2.42 3.60
N GLY A 59 2.73 -3.68 3.93
CA GLY A 59 3.68 -4.53 4.64
C GLY A 59 4.11 -5.75 3.83
N GLN A 60 4.81 -6.67 4.47
CA GLN A 60 5.41 -7.83 3.80
C GLN A 60 4.36 -8.79 3.21
N GLU A 61 3.16 -8.82 3.78
CA GLU A 61 2.08 -9.70 3.31
C GLU A 61 1.67 -9.41 1.86
N VAL A 62 1.84 -8.18 1.40
CA VAL A 62 1.55 -7.80 0.01
C VAL A 62 2.41 -8.60 -0.98
N ASN A 63 3.59 -9.09 -0.57
CA ASN A 63 4.43 -9.97 -1.38
C ASN A 63 3.80 -11.34 -1.70
N GLY A 64 2.75 -11.74 -0.98
CA GLY A 64 2.02 -12.98 -1.21
C GLY A 64 0.80 -12.83 -2.12
N ILE A 65 0.51 -11.62 -2.62
CA ILE A 65 -0.72 -11.30 -3.36
C ILE A 65 -0.36 -11.02 -4.81
N HIS A 66 -1.12 -11.55 -5.77
CA HIS A 66 -0.89 -11.22 -7.18
C HIS A 66 -0.92 -9.71 -7.46
N ALA A 67 0.01 -9.24 -8.27
CA ALA A 67 0.22 -7.82 -8.51
C ALA A 67 -0.98 -7.10 -9.10
N ASP A 68 -1.67 -7.73 -10.04
CA ASP A 68 -2.86 -7.16 -10.64
C ASP A 68 -3.93 -6.83 -9.60
N HIS A 69 -4.07 -7.67 -8.55
CA HIS A 69 -5.02 -7.41 -7.48
C HIS A 69 -4.59 -6.25 -6.57
N VAL A 70 -3.30 -6.12 -6.29
CA VAL A 70 -2.76 -5.01 -5.50
C VAL A 70 -2.91 -3.71 -6.26
N ILE A 71 -2.47 -3.66 -7.53
CA ILE A 71 -2.57 -2.46 -8.37
C ILE A 71 -4.04 -2.07 -8.58
N ALA A 72 -4.92 -3.02 -8.92
CA ALA A 72 -6.34 -2.73 -9.07
C ALA A 72 -6.97 -2.19 -7.77
N ALA A 73 -6.56 -2.71 -6.60
CA ALA A 73 -7.00 -2.16 -5.33
C ALA A 73 -6.50 -0.71 -5.15
N LEU A 74 -5.22 -0.46 -5.41
CA LEU A 74 -4.59 0.85 -5.27
C LEU A 74 -5.18 1.90 -6.21
N GLU A 75 -5.47 1.56 -7.46
CA GLU A 75 -6.13 2.47 -8.40
C GLU A 75 -7.51 2.92 -7.92
N ARG A 76 -8.20 2.09 -7.12
CA ARG A 76 -9.54 2.37 -6.61
C ARG A 76 -9.54 3.16 -5.32
N ILE A 77 -8.63 2.87 -4.41
CA ILE A 77 -8.63 3.48 -3.06
C ILE A 77 -7.54 4.54 -2.89
N GLY A 78 -6.50 4.51 -3.72
CA GLY A 78 -5.33 5.36 -3.58
C GLY A 78 -5.62 6.85 -3.81
N GLY A 79 -6.66 7.16 -4.59
CA GLY A 79 -7.23 8.51 -4.73
C GLY A 79 -7.79 9.11 -3.43
N HIS A 80 -7.90 8.34 -2.36
CA HIS A 80 -8.32 8.85 -1.04
C HIS A 80 -7.17 8.91 -0.04
N CYS A 81 -5.98 8.42 -0.40
CA CYS A 81 -4.84 8.26 0.49
C CYS A 81 -4.03 9.56 0.62
N HIS A 82 -3.80 9.98 1.87
CA HIS A 82 -2.95 11.12 2.22
C HIS A 82 -1.66 10.69 2.93
N HIS A 83 -1.67 9.54 3.60
CA HIS A 83 -0.51 9.00 4.31
C HIS A 83 -0.27 7.55 3.92
N LEU A 84 0.91 7.28 3.36
CA LEU A 84 1.35 5.94 3.01
C LEU A 84 2.45 5.50 3.98
N LEU A 85 2.25 4.33 4.58
CA LEU A 85 3.24 3.68 5.44
C LEU A 85 3.73 2.41 4.75
N ILE A 86 5.02 2.35 4.45
CA ILE A 86 5.69 1.15 3.94
C ILE A 86 6.37 0.49 5.14
N PHE A 87 5.78 -0.58 5.68
CA PHE A 87 6.14 -1.17 6.98
C PHE A 87 7.15 -2.33 6.90
N SER A 88 7.69 -2.59 5.71
CA SER A 88 8.76 -3.56 5.48
C SER A 88 9.40 -3.27 4.13
N SER A 89 10.56 -3.85 3.89
CA SER A 89 11.19 -3.80 2.57
C SER A 89 10.37 -4.63 1.58
N VAL A 90 9.91 -4.01 0.49
CA VAL A 90 9.09 -4.63 -0.56
C VAL A 90 9.81 -4.45 -1.89
N GLN A 91 9.90 -5.53 -2.66
CA GLN A 91 10.47 -5.56 -4.00
C GLN A 91 9.34 -5.35 -5.01
N THR A 92 9.55 -4.49 -6.01
CA THR A 92 8.48 -4.12 -6.96
C THR A 92 8.99 -4.16 -8.40
N SER A 93 8.80 -5.23 -9.18
CA SER A 93 9.38 -5.42 -10.53
C SER A 93 8.54 -4.89 -11.72
N ASP A 94 9.22 -4.19 -12.65
CA ASP A 94 8.74 -3.45 -13.85
C ASP A 94 7.85 -4.21 -14.87
N LEU A 95 7.79 -5.54 -14.84
CA LEU A 95 7.06 -6.35 -15.84
C LEU A 95 5.69 -6.87 -15.35
N GLY A 96 5.04 -6.16 -14.43
CA GLY A 96 3.83 -6.68 -13.75
C GLY A 96 4.11 -7.88 -12.84
N GLY A 97 5.39 -8.24 -12.70
CA GLY A 97 5.91 -9.28 -11.84
C GLY A 97 6.10 -8.83 -10.39
N VAL A 98 5.62 -7.63 -10.03
CA VAL A 98 5.73 -6.94 -8.72
C VAL A 98 5.56 -7.89 -7.54
N PHE A 99 4.69 -8.88 -7.67
CA PHE A 99 4.43 -9.91 -6.68
C PHE A 99 4.29 -11.33 -7.28
N ASN A 100 4.72 -11.51 -8.54
CA ASN A 100 4.59 -12.76 -9.27
C ASN A 100 5.85 -13.62 -9.04
N ARG A 101 5.82 -14.47 -8.01
CA ARG A 101 6.93 -15.37 -7.65
C ARG A 101 7.09 -16.60 -8.57
N GLU A 102 6.24 -16.77 -9.58
CA GLU A 102 6.11 -18.09 -10.25
C GLU A 102 7.05 -18.34 -11.45
N ALA A 103 7.91 -17.40 -11.88
CA ALA A 103 8.68 -17.57 -13.12
C ALA A 103 10.22 -17.53 -13.01
N GLY A 104 10.79 -17.37 -11.82
CA GLY A 104 12.25 -17.48 -11.62
C GLY A 104 13.13 -16.40 -12.28
N ASN A 105 12.54 -15.38 -12.92
CA ASN A 105 13.26 -14.21 -13.44
C ASN A 105 13.09 -13.02 -12.50
N VAL A 106 14.09 -12.83 -11.62
CA VAL A 106 14.16 -11.71 -10.67
C VAL A 106 14.95 -10.59 -11.33
N GLU A 107 14.30 -9.79 -12.18
CA GLU A 107 14.89 -8.49 -12.54
C GLU A 107 14.66 -7.49 -11.39
N PRO A 108 15.68 -6.70 -11.00
CA PRO A 108 15.64 -5.79 -9.85
C PRO A 108 14.86 -4.49 -10.12
N GLY A 109 13.82 -4.55 -10.95
CA GLY A 109 12.90 -3.43 -11.18
C GLY A 109 12.32 -2.94 -9.86
N ASN A 110 12.08 -1.62 -9.76
CA ASN A 110 11.66 -0.94 -8.53
C ASN A 110 10.55 0.07 -8.88
N ASP A 111 9.40 -0.46 -9.26
CA ASP A 111 8.15 0.15 -9.73
C ASP A 111 7.45 1.16 -8.81
N TRP A 112 8.11 1.63 -7.76
CA TRP A 112 7.55 2.61 -6.84
C TRP A 112 7.06 3.90 -7.55
N VAL A 113 7.69 4.29 -8.67
CA VAL A 113 7.22 5.40 -9.50
C VAL A 113 5.79 5.14 -9.99
N SER A 114 5.52 3.95 -10.53
CA SER A 114 4.22 3.54 -11.04
C SER A 114 3.20 3.38 -9.91
N ILE A 115 3.60 2.75 -8.81
CA ILE A 115 2.77 2.58 -7.61
C ILE A 115 2.35 3.94 -7.04
N LEU A 116 3.28 4.91 -6.98
CA LEU A 116 2.99 6.24 -6.46
C LEU A 116 2.01 7.06 -7.32
N LYS A 117 1.80 6.69 -8.60
CA LYS A 117 0.74 7.29 -9.44
C LYS A 117 -0.66 6.95 -8.92
N CYS A 118 -0.83 5.83 -8.23
CA CYS A 118 -2.11 5.45 -7.62
C CYS A 118 -2.50 6.37 -6.45
N PHE A 119 -1.55 7.16 -5.92
CA PHE A 119 -1.77 8.05 -4.77
C PHE A 119 -1.60 9.53 -5.14
N PRO A 120 -2.49 10.09 -5.97
CA PRO A 120 -2.36 11.47 -6.43
C PRO A 120 -2.40 12.51 -5.30
N HIS A 121 -3.02 12.16 -4.17
CA HIS A 121 -3.21 13.03 -3.00
C HIS A 121 -2.26 12.72 -1.84
N LEU A 122 -1.24 11.88 -2.06
CA LEU A 122 -0.31 11.48 -1.02
C LEU A 122 0.55 12.67 -0.55
N LYS A 123 0.43 13.01 0.73
CA LYS A 123 1.15 14.09 1.41
C LYS A 123 2.37 13.60 2.19
N HIS A 124 2.25 12.44 2.83
CA HIS A 124 3.32 11.87 3.65
C HIS A 124 3.60 10.43 3.30
N LEU A 125 4.87 10.09 3.15
CA LEU A 125 5.34 8.72 2.98
C LEU A 125 6.32 8.39 4.11
N VAL A 126 6.04 7.31 4.84
CA VAL A 126 6.95 6.77 5.85
C VAL A 126 7.43 5.40 5.42
N PHE A 127 8.74 5.19 5.34
CA PHE A 127 9.33 3.88 5.17
C PHE A 127 9.93 3.41 6.49
N VAL A 128 9.45 2.27 6.99
CA VAL A 128 9.95 1.61 8.19
C VAL A 128 10.72 0.36 7.77
N CYS A 129 12.02 0.37 8.02
CA CYS A 129 12.86 -0.79 7.85
C CYS A 129 12.80 -1.64 9.12
N GLN A 130 12.31 -2.87 9.00
CA GLN A 130 12.31 -3.80 10.13
C GLN A 130 13.71 -4.35 10.35
N ALA A 131 14.07 -4.66 11.60
CA ALA A 131 15.38 -5.23 11.92
C ALA A 131 15.63 -6.60 11.26
N VAL A 132 14.56 -7.28 10.85
CA VAL A 132 14.59 -8.58 10.17
C VAL A 132 14.74 -8.45 8.65
N ASP A 133 14.63 -7.24 8.09
CA ASP A 133 14.71 -7.04 6.66
C ASP A 133 16.16 -7.20 6.16
N PRO A 134 16.39 -7.84 5.00
CA PRO A 134 17.71 -7.88 4.39
C PRO A 134 18.21 -6.47 4.05
N VAL A 135 19.42 -6.13 4.51
CA VAL A 135 20.05 -4.81 4.34
C VAL A 135 19.98 -4.31 2.89
N GLU A 136 20.40 -5.12 1.92
CA GLU A 136 20.40 -4.74 0.51
C GLU A 136 18.99 -4.48 -0.04
N LEU A 137 18.01 -5.27 0.41
CA LEU A 137 16.62 -5.06 0.05
C LEU A 137 16.10 -3.73 0.59
N SER A 138 16.40 -3.43 1.85
CA SER A 138 16.00 -2.17 2.50
C SER A 138 16.64 -0.94 1.83
N ARG A 139 17.92 -1.01 1.45
CA ARG A 139 18.58 0.07 0.69
C ARG A 139 17.94 0.26 -0.67
N GLY A 140 17.67 -0.84 -1.38
CA GLY A 140 16.98 -0.81 -2.66
C GLY A 140 15.60 -0.16 -2.57
N THR A 141 14.77 -0.60 -1.62
CA THR A 141 13.44 -0.01 -1.38
C THR A 141 13.54 1.48 -1.00
N LEU A 142 14.44 1.84 -0.08
CA LEU A 142 14.64 3.24 0.33
C LEU A 142 15.05 4.14 -0.84
N GLY A 143 16.05 3.73 -1.62
CA GLY A 143 16.53 4.47 -2.78
C GLY A 143 15.45 4.64 -3.85
N ALA A 144 14.71 3.57 -4.14
CA ALA A 144 13.62 3.63 -5.11
C ALA A 144 12.45 4.51 -4.64
N LEU A 145 12.09 4.47 -3.36
CA LEU A 145 11.08 5.35 -2.80
C LEU A 145 11.50 6.82 -2.89
N HIS A 146 12.77 7.13 -2.59
CA HIS A 146 13.31 8.48 -2.77
C HIS A 146 13.23 8.95 -4.23
N ALA A 147 13.67 8.11 -5.17
CA ALA A 147 13.60 8.42 -6.61
C ALA A 147 12.15 8.60 -7.08
N ALA A 148 11.25 7.74 -6.62
CA ALA A 148 9.83 7.81 -6.94
C ALA A 148 9.19 9.09 -6.39
N VAL A 149 9.46 9.46 -5.14
CA VAL A 149 9.01 10.73 -4.56
C VAL A 149 9.55 11.93 -5.34
N ALA A 150 10.84 11.94 -5.69
CA ALA A 150 11.46 13.04 -6.43
C ALA A 150 10.91 13.22 -7.85
N SER A 151 10.44 12.13 -8.47
CA SER A 151 9.88 12.12 -9.82
C SER A 151 8.37 12.37 -9.87
N ARG A 152 7.70 12.55 -8.73
CA ARG A 152 6.25 12.80 -8.67
C ARG A 152 5.90 14.14 -9.32
N GLN A 153 5.15 14.07 -10.42
CA GLN A 153 4.53 15.23 -11.07
C GLN A 153 3.05 15.30 -10.68
N VAL A 154 2.75 15.71 -9.46
CA VAL A 154 1.38 15.86 -8.96
C VAL A 154 1.13 17.31 -8.51
N PRO A 155 -0.10 17.83 -8.71
CA PRO A 155 -0.41 19.23 -8.45
C PRO A 155 -0.45 19.58 -6.96
N GLN A 156 -0.48 18.59 -6.07
CA GLN A 156 -0.58 18.81 -4.63
C GLN A 156 0.78 18.72 -3.95
N PRO A 157 1.03 19.57 -2.92
CA PRO A 157 2.31 19.59 -2.25
C PRO A 157 2.55 18.29 -1.49
N PHE A 158 3.70 17.67 -1.74
CA PHE A 158 4.21 16.58 -0.93
C PHE A 158 4.86 17.17 0.33
N GLU A 159 4.32 16.83 1.50
CA GLU A 159 4.69 17.45 2.77
C GLU A 159 5.91 16.76 3.40
N GLY A 160 6.15 15.48 3.14
CA GLY A 160 7.41 14.87 3.56
C GLY A 160 7.57 13.38 3.35
N PHE A 161 8.83 12.97 3.21
CA PHE A 161 9.29 11.59 3.25
C PHE A 161 10.03 11.35 4.57
N LYS A 162 9.73 10.26 5.26
CA LYS A 162 10.39 9.87 6.50
C LYS A 162 10.92 8.45 6.41
N TYR A 163 12.18 8.27 6.75
CA TYR A 163 12.78 6.96 6.98
C TYR A 163 12.84 6.65 8.47
N GLU A 164 12.50 5.43 8.85
CA GLU A 164 12.65 4.90 10.20
C GLU A 164 13.33 3.54 10.15
N GLY A 165 14.59 3.48 10.60
CA GLY A 165 15.35 2.25 10.62
C GLY A 165 16.82 2.48 10.99
N PRO A 166 17.67 1.46 10.88
CA PRO A 166 19.09 1.56 11.18
C PRO A 166 19.80 2.67 10.39
N VAL A 167 20.58 3.50 11.08
CA VAL A 167 21.36 4.61 10.46
C VAL A 167 22.31 4.11 9.36
N ALA A 168 22.78 2.85 9.46
CA ALA A 168 23.66 2.23 8.48
C ALA A 168 23.07 2.09 7.06
N LEU A 169 21.76 2.33 6.90
CA LEU A 169 21.07 2.30 5.60
C LEU A 169 20.95 3.67 4.93
N LEU A 170 21.27 4.76 5.63
CA LEU A 170 21.37 6.13 5.10
C LEU A 170 22.74 6.38 4.47
#